data_AF-B5YN25-F1
#
_entry.id   AF-B5YN25-F1
#
_cell.length_a   1.000
_cell.length_b   1.000
_cell.length_c   1.000
_cell.angle_alpha   90.00
_cell.angle_beta   90.00
_cell.angle_gamma   90.00
#
_symmetry.space_group_name_H-M   'P 1'
#
loop_
_entity.id
_entity.type
_entity.pdbx_description
1 polymer ?
#
loop_
_entity_poly.entity_id
_entity_poly.type
_entity_poly.pdbx_seq_one_letter_code
_entity_poly.pdbx_strand_id
1 'polypeptide(L)'
;MSSGTQRNQKKECESTDPFVIPGPKMGPRPQDFDEEIVRKAPTFVKWMKLLPGEKIKYAGREFTKGFGEDEERLMRRIMIARRNNLKDHAVLKKARAMEAERVRAEAMAAKAPGMRGRKRIKSEDGSEGFEDSLDLEGLLNMPSKIPTNPSGTKRRQIAGKLRTPEEEVMTEMDISAVKATRSYQKWLALPDGETFTYNQTYTKGEGDHDWLLKKNIWRRMRYRRENRKMVAELQGESVDQWNDWKAPVAERKPPPEPGFAGGDVNAAVAAAAAAAVVSYASEPGIDADEIAALDAESAVHDPLVTTSALDAAAKLAASVAGLGEDDAVQQV
;
A
#
# COMPACT_ATOMS: atom_id res chain seq x y z
N MET A 1 4.75 2.48 -73.27
CA MET A 1 3.94 1.96 -72.14
C MET A 1 4.90 1.70 -70.98
N SER A 2 5.05 2.68 -70.08
CA SER A 2 5.93 2.59 -68.90
C SER A 2 5.06 2.59 -67.65
N SER A 3 4.97 1.45 -66.98
CA SER A 3 4.29 1.27 -65.70
C SER A 3 5.31 1.39 -64.57
N GLY A 4 5.32 2.55 -63.91
CA GLY A 4 6.13 2.82 -62.71
C GLY A 4 5.43 2.34 -61.44
N THR A 5 6.04 1.38 -60.75
CA THR A 5 5.59 0.87 -59.45
C THR A 5 6.17 1.74 -58.34
N GLN A 6 5.33 2.52 -57.64
CA GLN A 6 5.74 3.28 -56.46
C GLN A 6 5.79 2.38 -55.22
N ARG A 7 6.97 2.33 -54.60
CA ARG A 7 7.29 1.54 -53.41
C ARG A 7 6.95 2.40 -52.17
N ASN A 8 5.83 2.12 -51.52
CA ASN A 8 5.45 2.74 -50.25
C ASN A 8 6.36 2.22 -49.13
N GLN A 9 7.40 2.99 -48.77
CA GLN A 9 8.20 2.73 -47.58
C GLN A 9 7.42 3.23 -46.35
N LYS A 10 6.84 2.28 -45.62
CA LYS A 10 6.31 2.50 -44.27
C LYS A 10 7.52 2.80 -43.37
N LYS A 11 7.74 4.08 -43.04
CA LYS A 11 8.68 4.49 -41.98
C LYS A 11 8.15 3.94 -40.67
N GLU A 12 8.83 2.93 -40.14
CA GLU A 12 8.65 2.47 -38.77
C GLU A 12 9.16 3.60 -37.85
N CYS A 13 8.23 4.27 -37.16
CA CYS A 13 8.56 5.23 -36.12
C CYS A 13 9.07 4.44 -34.91
N GLU A 14 10.38 4.27 -34.79
CA GLU A 14 11.03 3.93 -33.53
C GLU A 14 10.83 5.09 -32.55
N SER A 15 9.77 5.00 -31.74
CA SER A 15 9.56 5.88 -30.60
C SER A 15 10.56 5.50 -29.51
N THR A 16 11.75 6.09 -29.54
CA THR A 16 12.68 6.08 -28.42
C THR A 16 12.12 6.97 -27.32
N ASP A 17 11.18 6.45 -26.52
CA ASP A 17 10.76 7.10 -25.27
C ASP A 17 11.99 7.17 -24.34
N PRO A 18 12.53 8.36 -24.07
CA PRO A 18 13.70 8.50 -23.23
C PRO A 18 13.28 8.20 -21.78
N PHE A 19 14.02 7.27 -21.14
CA PHE A 19 14.00 7.00 -19.70
C PHE A 19 13.00 5.95 -19.14
N VAL A 20 12.77 4.84 -19.86
CA VAL A 20 12.26 3.63 -19.20
C VAL A 20 13.42 2.92 -18.49
N ILE A 21 13.56 3.14 -17.16
CA ILE A 21 14.54 2.41 -16.34
C ILE A 21 14.23 0.91 -16.45
N PRO A 22 15.12 0.09 -17.05
CA PRO A 22 14.88 -1.33 -17.20
C PRO A 22 14.72 -1.93 -15.81
N GLY A 23 13.55 -2.52 -15.55
CA GLY A 23 13.31 -3.22 -14.30
C GLY A 23 14.33 -4.34 -14.09
N PRO A 24 14.53 -4.80 -12.85
CA PRO A 24 15.45 -5.90 -12.55
C PRO A 24 15.17 -7.09 -13.50
N LYS A 25 16.19 -7.54 -14.23
CA LYS A 25 16.06 -8.70 -15.13
C LYS A 25 15.53 -9.88 -14.32
N MET A 26 14.46 -10.51 -14.82
CA MET A 26 13.85 -11.63 -14.13
C MET A 26 14.84 -12.82 -14.17
N GLY A 27 15.17 -13.39 -13.02
CA GLY A 27 16.02 -14.59 -12.95
C GLY A 27 15.37 -15.81 -13.65
N PRO A 28 16.01 -16.99 -13.64
CA PRO A 28 15.41 -18.19 -14.18
C PRO A 28 14.06 -18.52 -13.52
N ARG A 29 13.16 -19.15 -14.26
CA ARG A 29 11.83 -19.53 -13.75
C ARG A 29 12.02 -20.57 -12.63
N PRO A 30 11.34 -20.44 -11.48
CA PRO A 30 11.40 -21.45 -10.42
C PRO A 30 10.98 -22.82 -10.94
N GLN A 31 11.63 -23.89 -10.46
CA GLN A 31 11.37 -25.25 -10.93
C GLN A 31 9.97 -25.76 -10.60
N ASP A 32 9.33 -25.20 -9.58
CA ASP A 32 7.97 -25.52 -9.14
C ASP A 32 6.90 -24.60 -9.77
N PHE A 33 7.22 -23.96 -10.89
CA PHE A 33 6.31 -23.08 -11.60
C PHE A 33 5.24 -23.87 -12.36
N ASP A 34 4.02 -23.89 -11.83
CA ASP A 34 2.85 -24.50 -12.48
C ASP A 34 2.08 -23.46 -13.31
N GLU A 35 2.30 -23.49 -14.63
CA GLU A 35 1.62 -22.60 -15.59
C GLU A 35 0.11 -22.79 -15.60
N GLU A 36 -0.39 -24.02 -15.50
CA GLU A 36 -1.81 -24.31 -15.64
C GLU A 36 -2.61 -23.66 -14.53
N ILE A 37 -2.07 -23.68 -13.30
CA ILE A 37 -2.74 -23.03 -12.19
C ILE A 37 -2.71 -21.51 -12.34
N VAL A 38 -1.62 -20.93 -12.84
CA VAL A 38 -1.54 -19.49 -13.09
C VAL A 38 -2.54 -19.07 -14.17
N ARG A 39 -2.71 -19.86 -15.23
CA ARG A 39 -3.67 -19.58 -16.31
C ARG A 39 -5.13 -19.61 -15.84
N LYS A 40 -5.43 -20.47 -14.85
CA LYS A 40 -6.76 -20.53 -14.21
C LYS A 40 -7.01 -19.36 -13.24
N ALA A 41 -6.00 -18.58 -12.88
CA ALA A 41 -6.16 -17.48 -11.93
C ALA A 41 -7.05 -16.36 -12.52
N PRO A 42 -8.00 -15.78 -11.75
CA PRO A 42 -8.90 -14.75 -12.26
C PRO A 42 -8.20 -13.52 -12.86
N THR A 43 -7.05 -13.14 -12.30
CA THR A 43 -6.23 -12.03 -12.82
C THR A 43 -5.68 -12.34 -14.22
N PHE A 44 -5.22 -13.58 -14.45
CA PHE A 44 -4.71 -13.98 -15.75
C PHE A 44 -5.84 -14.10 -16.78
N VAL A 45 -7.00 -14.61 -16.37
CA VAL A 45 -8.20 -14.62 -17.23
C VAL A 45 -8.59 -13.20 -17.66
N LYS A 46 -8.49 -12.21 -16.76
CA LYS A 46 -8.69 -10.79 -17.12
C LYS A 46 -7.62 -10.31 -18.10
N TRP A 47 -6.35 -10.64 -17.87
CA TRP A 47 -5.24 -10.31 -18.78
C TRP A 47 -5.43 -10.85 -20.20
N MET A 48 -5.92 -12.09 -20.33
CA MET A 48 -6.19 -12.70 -21.63
C MET A 48 -7.24 -11.93 -22.45
N LYS A 49 -8.17 -11.23 -21.79
CA LYS A 49 -9.22 -10.44 -22.45
C LYS A 49 -8.77 -9.04 -22.90
N LEU A 50 -7.63 -8.56 -22.40
CA LEU A 50 -7.11 -7.24 -22.77
C LEU A 50 -6.58 -7.22 -24.22
N LEU A 51 -6.53 -6.06 -24.85
CA LEU A 51 -5.88 -5.86 -26.15
C LEU A 51 -4.39 -5.53 -25.97
N PRO A 52 -3.53 -5.78 -26.99
CA PRO A 52 -2.14 -5.32 -26.94
C PRO A 52 -2.07 -3.80 -26.71
N GLY A 53 -1.23 -3.37 -25.76
CA GLY A 53 -1.10 -1.98 -25.32
C GLY A 53 -1.93 -1.61 -24.07
N GLU A 54 -2.94 -2.42 -23.70
CA GLU A 54 -3.70 -2.18 -22.48
C GLU A 54 -2.93 -2.57 -21.22
N LYS A 55 -3.20 -1.86 -20.12
CA LYS A 55 -2.50 -2.01 -18.83
C LYS A 55 -3.37 -2.67 -17.78
N ILE A 56 -2.79 -3.58 -16.98
CA ILE A 56 -3.41 -4.10 -15.76
C ILE A 56 -2.55 -3.77 -14.54
N LYS A 57 -3.21 -3.40 -13.43
CA LYS A 57 -2.54 -3.21 -12.14
C LYS A 57 -2.77 -4.42 -11.24
N TYR A 58 -1.71 -5.08 -10.81
CA TYR A 58 -1.79 -6.23 -9.92
C TYR A 58 -0.71 -6.22 -8.84
N ALA A 59 -1.12 -6.41 -7.59
CA ALA A 59 -0.24 -6.43 -6.41
C ALA A 59 0.75 -5.24 -6.36
N GLY A 60 0.26 -4.05 -6.73
CA GLY A 60 1.01 -2.79 -6.72
C GLY A 60 1.91 -2.53 -7.93
N ARG A 61 1.92 -3.40 -8.95
CA ARG A 61 2.70 -3.23 -10.18
C ARG A 61 1.79 -3.12 -11.39
N GLU A 62 2.26 -2.43 -12.43
CA GLU A 62 1.57 -2.26 -13.70
C GLU A 62 2.24 -3.14 -14.75
N PHE A 63 1.42 -3.78 -15.59
CA PHE A 63 1.85 -4.67 -16.67
C PHE A 63 1.11 -4.26 -17.94
N THR A 64 1.80 -4.24 -19.07
CA THR A 64 1.26 -3.83 -20.36
C THR A 64 1.21 -5.02 -21.31
N LYS A 65 0.04 -5.31 -21.88
CA LYS A 65 -0.12 -6.49 -22.73
C LYS A 65 0.63 -6.33 -24.04
N GLY A 66 1.37 -7.36 -24.46
CA GLY A 66 2.19 -7.32 -25.67
C GLY A 66 3.51 -6.57 -25.52
N PHE A 67 3.85 -6.08 -24.32
CA PHE A 67 5.11 -5.38 -24.07
C PHE A 67 6.16 -6.31 -23.44
N GLY A 68 7.12 -6.77 -24.24
CA GLY A 68 8.27 -7.56 -23.78
C GLY A 68 7.89 -8.79 -22.97
N GLU A 69 8.46 -8.92 -21.76
CA GLU A 69 8.25 -10.05 -20.84
C GLU A 69 7.13 -9.80 -19.81
N ASP A 70 6.25 -8.81 -20.00
CA ASP A 70 5.25 -8.44 -18.98
C ASP A 70 4.24 -9.54 -18.65
N GLU A 71 3.94 -10.41 -19.62
CA GLU A 71 3.11 -11.60 -19.38
C GLU A 71 3.78 -12.55 -18.38
N GLU A 72 5.06 -12.88 -18.58
CA GLU A 72 5.83 -13.74 -17.68
C GLU A 72 6.00 -13.08 -16.30
N ARG A 73 6.24 -11.77 -16.27
CA ARG A 73 6.33 -11.00 -15.02
C ARG A 73 5.00 -11.05 -14.25
N LEU A 74 3.87 -10.91 -14.94
CA LEU A 74 2.54 -11.03 -14.35
C LEU A 74 2.30 -12.45 -13.82
N MET A 75 2.61 -13.47 -14.62
CA MET A 75 2.45 -14.88 -14.25
C MET A 75 3.23 -15.22 -12.98
N ARG A 76 4.51 -14.82 -12.90
CA ARG A 76 5.33 -14.97 -11.69
C ARG A 76 4.78 -14.19 -10.51
N ARG A 77 4.27 -12.98 -10.73
CA ARG A 77 3.68 -12.17 -9.66
C ARG A 77 2.43 -12.84 -9.08
N ILE A 78 1.59 -13.44 -9.92
CA ILE A 78 0.41 -14.23 -9.49
C ILE A 78 0.86 -15.42 -8.65
N MET A 79 1.87 -16.17 -9.10
CA MET A 79 2.37 -17.34 -8.38
C MET A 79 2.97 -16.99 -7.01
N ILE A 80 3.79 -15.93 -6.93
CA ILE A 80 4.35 -15.43 -5.66
C ILE A 80 3.23 -15.00 -4.70
N ALA A 81 2.26 -14.23 -5.18
CA ALA A 81 1.14 -13.78 -4.36
C ALA A 81 0.34 -14.97 -3.82
N ARG A 82 0.11 -15.98 -4.65
CA ARG A 82 -0.58 -17.21 -4.24
C ARG A 82 0.22 -18.01 -3.21
N ARG A 83 1.53 -18.17 -3.40
CA ARG A 83 2.40 -18.87 -2.45
C ARG A 83 2.41 -18.20 -1.09
N ASN A 84 2.52 -16.87 -1.06
CA ASN A 84 2.47 -16.10 0.19
C ASN A 84 1.12 -16.29 0.89
N ASN A 85 0.02 -16.18 0.16
CA ASN A 85 -1.31 -16.41 0.73
C ASN A 85 -1.48 -17.84 1.28
N LEU A 86 -0.96 -18.87 0.61
CA LEU A 86 -1.04 -20.26 1.05
C LEU A 86 -0.20 -20.53 2.31
N LYS A 87 1.05 -20.06 2.32
CA LYS A 87 1.93 -20.19 3.49
C LYS A 87 1.32 -19.49 4.71
N ASP A 88 0.88 -18.24 4.54
CA ASP A 88 0.28 -17.47 5.61
C ASP A 88 -1.02 -18.12 6.10
N HIS A 89 -1.88 -18.63 5.20
CA HIS A 89 -3.12 -19.29 5.60
C HIS A 89 -2.89 -20.60 6.36
N ALA A 90 -1.92 -21.42 5.94
CA ALA A 90 -1.63 -22.68 6.59
C ALA A 90 -1.10 -22.45 8.02
N VAL A 91 -0.16 -21.52 8.18
CA VAL A 91 0.40 -21.17 9.50
C VAL A 91 -0.68 -20.55 10.38
N LEU A 92 -1.48 -19.61 9.86
CA LEU A 92 -2.58 -19.00 10.62
C LEU A 92 -3.66 -20.01 11.02
N LYS A 93 -3.97 -21.00 10.17
CA LYS A 93 -4.92 -22.06 10.50
C LYS A 93 -4.37 -22.93 11.64
N LYS A 94 -3.08 -23.27 11.61
CA LYS A 94 -2.41 -24.03 12.67
C LYS A 94 -2.38 -23.23 13.98
N ALA A 95 -2.03 -21.94 13.93
CA ALA A 95 -2.02 -21.05 15.11
C ALA A 95 -3.37 -20.98 15.79
N ARG A 96 -4.45 -20.76 15.01
CA ARG A 96 -5.81 -20.70 15.56
C ARG A 96 -6.26 -22.03 16.14
N ALA A 97 -5.84 -23.15 15.57
CA ALA A 97 -6.15 -24.47 16.11
C ALA A 97 -5.49 -24.68 17.48
N MET A 98 -4.20 -24.36 17.61
CA MET A 98 -3.49 -24.43 18.90
C MET A 98 -4.06 -23.47 19.94
N GLU A 99 -4.40 -22.24 19.56
CA GLU A 99 -5.00 -21.28 20.49
C GLU A 99 -6.39 -21.75 20.97
N ALA A 100 -7.20 -22.32 20.08
CA ALA A 100 -8.48 -22.89 20.46
C ALA A 100 -8.34 -24.10 21.40
N GLU A 101 -7.29 -24.90 21.23
CA GLU A 101 -6.96 -26.02 22.12
C GLU A 101 -6.50 -25.52 23.49
N ARG A 102 -5.66 -24.48 23.55
CA ARG A 102 -5.24 -23.82 24.79
C ARG A 102 -6.42 -23.30 25.58
N VAL A 103 -7.31 -22.52 24.94
CA VAL A 103 -8.53 -21.99 25.59
C VAL A 103 -9.43 -23.13 26.08
N ARG A 104 -9.51 -24.25 25.36
CA ARG A 104 -10.27 -25.43 25.78
C ARG A 104 -9.65 -26.09 27.01
N ALA A 105 -8.32 -26.23 27.06
CA ALA A 105 -7.60 -26.78 28.19
C ALA A 105 -7.76 -25.91 29.45
N GLU A 106 -7.62 -24.59 29.33
CA GLU A 106 -7.86 -23.64 30.41
C GLU A 106 -9.31 -23.71 30.95
N ALA A 107 -10.29 -23.78 30.04
CA ALA A 107 -11.69 -23.93 30.44
C ALA A 107 -11.99 -25.26 31.14
N MET A 108 -11.27 -26.34 30.81
CA MET A 108 -11.36 -27.61 31.53
C MET A 108 -10.70 -27.53 32.91
N ALA A 109 -9.52 -26.92 33.00
CA ALA A 109 -8.80 -26.72 34.27
C ALA A 109 -9.62 -25.85 35.25
N ALA A 110 -10.25 -24.78 34.76
CA ALA A 110 -11.09 -23.90 35.57
C ALA A 110 -12.35 -24.58 36.13
N LYS A 111 -12.86 -25.63 35.48
CA LYS A 111 -14.02 -26.41 35.96
C LYS A 111 -13.66 -27.48 36.99
N ALA A 112 -12.38 -27.87 37.09
CA ALA A 112 -11.95 -29.01 37.90
C ALA A 112 -12.08 -28.85 39.44
N PRO A 113 -11.96 -27.67 40.08
CA PRO A 113 -11.91 -27.64 41.55
C PRO A 113 -13.27 -27.49 42.27
N GLY A 114 -14.40 -27.31 41.57
CA GLY A 114 -15.68 -26.96 42.20
C GLY A 114 -16.72 -28.09 42.39
N MET A 115 -16.58 -29.23 41.72
CA MET A 115 -17.59 -30.30 41.73
C MET A 115 -17.35 -31.40 42.79
N ARG A 116 -16.73 -31.05 43.94
CA ARG A 116 -16.86 -31.85 45.17
C ARG A 116 -18.04 -31.43 46.04
N GLY A 117 -19.05 -30.79 45.44
CA GLY A 117 -20.36 -30.68 46.04
C GLY A 117 -20.95 -32.09 46.17
N ARG A 118 -20.69 -32.75 47.30
CA ARG A 118 -21.39 -33.95 47.77
C ARG A 118 -22.89 -33.69 47.58
N LYS A 119 -23.45 -34.19 46.49
CA LYS A 119 -24.90 -34.37 46.39
C LYS A 119 -25.19 -35.46 47.41
N ARG A 120 -25.55 -35.04 48.63
CA ARG A 120 -25.99 -35.95 49.69
C ARG A 120 -27.31 -36.51 49.20
N ILE A 121 -27.24 -37.60 48.44
CA ILE A 121 -28.41 -38.39 48.06
C ILE A 121 -28.93 -38.94 49.37
N LYS A 122 -30.01 -38.34 49.87
CA LYS A 122 -30.73 -38.87 51.03
C LYS A 122 -31.57 -40.02 50.48
N SER A 123 -31.05 -41.23 50.59
CA SER A 123 -31.82 -42.46 50.39
C SER A 123 -32.95 -42.50 51.41
N GLU A 124 -34.17 -42.80 50.97
CA GLU A 124 -35.33 -42.93 51.86
C GLU A 124 -35.28 -44.21 52.72
N ASP A 125 -34.46 -45.19 52.35
CA ASP A 125 -34.44 -46.52 52.99
C ASP A 125 -33.29 -46.77 53.99
N GLY A 126 -32.49 -45.76 54.33
CA GLY A 126 -31.54 -45.85 55.45
C GLY A 126 -30.42 -46.90 55.33
N SER A 127 -30.27 -47.60 54.20
CA SER A 127 -29.15 -48.52 53.98
C SER A 127 -27.94 -47.78 53.39
N GLU A 128 -26.89 -47.62 54.19
CA GLU A 128 -25.57 -47.14 53.74
C GLU A 128 -24.86 -48.23 52.92
N GLY A 129 -25.22 -48.34 51.64
CA GLY A 129 -24.46 -49.10 50.65
C GLY A 129 -23.50 -48.20 49.90
N PHE A 130 -22.24 -48.18 50.32
CA PHE A 130 -21.15 -47.52 49.57
C PHE A 130 -20.65 -48.49 48.50
N GLU A 131 -21.34 -48.53 47.35
CA GLU A 131 -20.83 -49.21 46.15
C GLU A 131 -19.93 -48.24 45.38
N ASP A 132 -18.63 -48.34 45.64
CA ASP A 132 -17.56 -47.69 44.89
C ASP A 132 -17.30 -48.46 43.58
N SER A 133 -18.33 -48.55 42.74
CA SER A 133 -18.21 -49.08 41.38
C SER A 133 -17.99 -47.92 40.42
N LEU A 134 -16.74 -47.46 40.34
CA LEU A 134 -16.29 -46.59 39.27
C LEU A 134 -16.21 -47.42 37.97
N ASP A 135 -17.35 -47.61 37.31
CA ASP A 135 -17.45 -48.20 35.98
C ASP A 135 -16.77 -47.29 34.94
N LEU A 136 -15.45 -47.46 34.83
CA LEU A 136 -14.56 -46.73 33.92
C LEU A 136 -14.85 -47.05 32.44
N GLU A 137 -15.56 -48.15 32.16
CA GLU A 137 -15.97 -48.54 30.80
C GLU A 137 -17.16 -47.74 30.25
N GLY A 138 -17.98 -47.11 31.10
CA GLY A 138 -19.12 -46.29 30.66
C GLY A 138 -18.74 -44.96 30.01
N LEU A 139 -17.52 -44.47 30.21
CA LEU A 139 -17.04 -43.19 29.66
C LEU A 139 -16.45 -43.31 28.25
N LEU A 140 -16.09 -44.51 27.80
CA LEU A 140 -15.56 -44.74 26.45
C LEU A 140 -16.64 -44.99 25.39
N ASN A 141 -17.89 -45.25 25.81
CA ASN A 141 -18.98 -45.61 24.92
C ASN A 141 -20.08 -44.55 24.81
N MET A 142 -19.73 -43.28 25.02
CA MET A 142 -20.59 -42.16 24.60
C MET A 142 -20.54 -42.08 23.07
N PRO A 143 -21.67 -42.26 22.34
CA PRO A 143 -21.68 -42.12 20.91
C PRO A 143 -21.18 -40.72 20.60
N SER A 144 -19.98 -40.65 20.03
CA SER A 144 -19.41 -39.41 19.55
C SER A 144 -20.32 -38.95 18.42
N LYS A 145 -21.33 -38.15 18.79
CA LYS A 145 -22.00 -37.23 17.88
C LYS A 145 -20.94 -36.21 17.52
N ILE A 146 -19.99 -36.64 16.69
CA ILE A 146 -19.09 -35.78 15.93
C ILE A 146 -20.07 -34.90 15.17
N PRO A 147 -20.20 -33.61 15.50
CA PRO A 147 -21.09 -32.75 14.76
C PRO A 147 -20.52 -32.69 13.34
N THR A 148 -21.20 -33.39 12.42
CA THR A 148 -20.90 -33.50 11.00
C THR A 148 -21.19 -32.16 10.34
N ASN A 149 -20.37 -31.15 10.66
CA ASN A 149 -20.29 -29.93 9.87
C ASN A 149 -18.90 -29.30 10.04
N PRO A 150 -17.91 -29.64 9.19
CA PRO A 150 -16.60 -29.00 9.18
C PRO A 150 -16.67 -27.51 8.77
N SER A 151 -17.85 -27.02 8.33
CA SER A 151 -18.08 -25.59 8.08
C SER A 151 -18.49 -24.80 9.32
N GLY A 152 -18.71 -25.47 10.47
CA GLY A 152 -18.59 -24.87 11.79
C GLY A 152 -19.29 -23.52 11.97
N THR A 153 -20.46 -23.31 11.38
CA THR A 153 -21.41 -22.27 11.79
C THR A 153 -22.00 -22.68 13.14
N LYS A 154 -21.14 -22.77 14.16
CA LYS A 154 -21.56 -22.40 15.52
C LYS A 154 -22.33 -21.11 15.33
N ARG A 155 -23.62 -21.11 15.69
CA ARG A 155 -24.37 -19.88 15.96
C ARG A 155 -23.34 -18.96 16.59
N ARG A 156 -22.95 -17.85 15.91
CA ARG A 156 -22.11 -16.83 16.53
C ARG A 156 -22.81 -16.57 17.83
N GLN A 157 -22.28 -17.09 18.94
CA GLN A 157 -22.77 -16.70 20.23
C GLN A 157 -22.64 -15.20 20.16
N ILE A 158 -23.80 -14.53 20.18
CA ILE A 158 -23.88 -13.09 20.11
C ILE A 158 -22.93 -12.65 21.20
N ALA A 159 -21.76 -12.18 20.79
CA ALA A 159 -20.65 -11.85 21.66
C ALA A 159 -21.05 -10.55 22.36
N GLY A 160 -22.02 -10.64 23.26
CA GLY A 160 -22.58 -9.53 24.02
C GLY A 160 -21.57 -8.91 24.98
N LYS A 161 -20.34 -9.44 25.04
CA LYS A 161 -19.27 -9.00 25.93
C LYS A 161 -17.96 -8.57 25.26
N LEU A 162 -17.85 -8.55 23.93
CA LEU A 162 -16.58 -8.26 23.24
C LEU A 162 -16.69 -7.19 22.14
N ARG A 163 -17.63 -6.25 22.24
CA ARG A 163 -17.40 -4.95 21.61
C ARG A 163 -16.50 -4.17 22.56
N THR A 164 -15.21 -4.05 22.21
CA THR A 164 -14.31 -3.10 22.86
C THR A 164 -15.02 -1.74 22.91
N PRO A 165 -15.27 -1.15 24.09
CA PRO A 165 -15.87 0.18 24.18
C PRO A 165 -15.11 1.17 23.30
N GLU A 166 -15.81 2.17 22.77
CA GLU A 166 -15.20 3.09 21.82
C GLU A 166 -14.05 3.90 22.44
N GLU A 167 -14.14 4.14 23.74
CA GLU A 167 -13.08 4.77 24.55
C GLU A 167 -11.80 3.94 24.56
N GLU A 168 -11.89 2.62 24.79
CA GLU A 168 -10.72 1.73 24.76
C GLU A 168 -10.09 1.71 23.36
N VAL A 169 -10.91 1.74 22.30
CA VAL A 169 -10.42 1.84 20.93
C VAL A 169 -9.68 3.15 20.70
N MET A 170 -10.15 4.28 21.25
CA MET A 170 -9.45 5.56 21.15
C MET A 170 -8.10 5.52 21.87
N THR A 171 -8.04 4.94 23.08
CA THR A 171 -6.81 4.84 23.87
C THR A 171 -5.76 3.93 23.22
N GLU A 172 -6.18 2.79 22.67
CA GLU A 172 -5.26 1.82 22.04
C GLU A 172 -4.86 2.22 20.60
N MET A 173 -5.60 3.13 19.97
CA MET A 173 -5.35 3.53 18.59
C MET A 173 -4.21 4.54 18.48
N ASP A 174 -3.13 4.09 17.84
CA ASP A 174 -2.05 4.96 17.36
C ASP A 174 -2.55 5.80 16.16
N ILE A 175 -3.12 6.97 16.46
CA ILE A 175 -3.72 7.90 15.48
C ILE A 175 -2.67 8.33 14.45
N SER A 176 -1.43 8.57 14.87
CA SER A 176 -0.33 8.97 13.98
C SER A 176 -0.04 7.88 12.95
N ALA A 177 0.03 6.63 13.39
CA ALA A 177 0.21 5.51 12.48
C ALA A 177 -0.97 5.33 11.50
N VAL A 178 -2.21 5.57 11.94
CA VAL A 178 -3.39 5.54 11.06
C VAL A 178 -3.33 6.68 10.03
N LYS A 179 -2.99 7.90 10.46
CA LYS A 179 -2.87 9.08 9.59
C LYS A 179 -1.77 8.91 8.54
N ALA A 180 -0.68 8.24 8.90
CA ALA A 180 0.41 7.92 7.97
C ALA A 180 0.03 6.89 6.89
N THR A 181 -1.13 6.22 7.00
CA THR A 181 -1.54 5.25 5.97
C THR A 181 -1.97 5.94 4.68
N ARG A 182 -1.52 5.41 3.53
CA ARG A 182 -1.90 5.92 2.20
C ARG A 182 -3.41 6.01 1.99
N SER A 183 -4.19 5.08 2.53
CA SER A 183 -5.65 5.10 2.43
C SER A 183 -6.26 6.30 3.15
N TYR A 184 -5.76 6.62 4.35
CA TYR A 184 -6.25 7.77 5.09
C TYR A 184 -5.76 9.09 4.49
N GLN A 185 -4.53 9.14 3.97
CA GLN A 185 -4.04 10.30 3.21
C GLN A 185 -4.90 10.58 1.97
N LYS A 186 -5.29 9.53 1.22
CA LYS A 186 -6.23 9.68 0.10
C LYS A 186 -7.58 10.23 0.56
N TRP A 187 -8.11 9.72 1.67
CA TRP A 187 -9.35 10.22 2.26
C TRP A 187 -9.27 11.71 2.63
N LEU A 188 -8.17 12.13 3.25
CA LEU A 188 -7.94 13.54 3.58
C LEU A 188 -7.91 14.44 2.33
N ALA A 189 -7.37 13.94 1.21
CA ALA A 189 -7.26 14.69 -0.04
C ALA A 189 -8.58 14.84 -0.83
N LEU A 190 -9.63 14.09 -0.49
CA LEU A 190 -10.93 14.23 -1.17
C LEU A 190 -11.64 15.54 -0.80
N PRO A 191 -12.45 16.16 -1.67
CA PRO A 191 -13.40 17.21 -1.28
C PRO A 191 -14.54 16.66 -0.39
N ASP A 192 -15.16 17.54 0.39
CA ASP A 192 -16.33 17.18 1.20
C ASP A 192 -17.51 16.79 0.30
N GLY A 193 -18.27 15.77 0.71
CA GLY A 193 -19.35 15.16 -0.08
C GLY A 193 -18.89 14.03 -1.01
N GLU A 194 -17.59 13.84 -1.25
CA GLU A 194 -17.11 12.74 -2.10
C GLU A 194 -17.12 11.39 -1.36
N THR A 195 -17.45 10.33 -2.08
CA THR A 195 -17.47 8.96 -1.55
C THR A 195 -16.12 8.27 -1.70
N PHE A 196 -15.64 7.66 -0.63
CA PHE A 196 -14.44 6.85 -0.59
C PHE A 196 -14.78 5.39 -0.30
N THR A 197 -14.36 4.50 -1.18
CA THR A 197 -14.55 3.05 -0.99
C THR A 197 -13.28 2.42 -0.42
N TYR A 198 -13.40 1.82 0.76
CA TYR A 198 -12.35 0.99 1.35
C TYR A 198 -12.81 -0.47 1.45
N ASN A 199 -13.31 -0.89 2.61
CA ASN A 199 -14.10 -2.11 2.77
C ASN A 199 -15.61 -1.84 2.81
N GLN A 200 -15.95 -0.61 3.17
CA GLN A 200 -17.28 -0.01 3.16
C GLN A 200 -17.14 1.32 2.42
N THR A 201 -18.27 1.88 2.00
CA THR A 201 -18.35 3.22 1.41
C THR A 201 -18.49 4.25 2.53
N TYR A 202 -17.64 5.28 2.50
CA TYR A 202 -17.64 6.40 3.43
C TYR A 202 -17.83 7.69 2.64
N THR A 203 -18.58 8.65 3.16
CA THR A 203 -18.77 9.98 2.55
C THR A 203 -18.00 11.02 3.36
N LYS A 204 -17.13 11.78 2.71
CA LYS A 204 -16.35 12.81 3.41
C LYS A 204 -17.26 13.94 3.88
N GLY A 205 -17.07 14.42 5.11
CA GLY A 205 -17.93 15.43 5.73
C GLY A 205 -19.18 14.87 6.43
N GLU A 206 -19.48 13.58 6.28
CA GLU A 206 -20.55 12.91 7.01
C GLU A 206 -20.06 12.47 8.39
N GLY A 207 -20.79 12.84 9.45
CA GLY A 207 -20.31 12.95 10.84
C GLY A 207 -19.33 11.86 11.30
N ASP A 208 -19.80 10.62 11.41
CA ASP A 208 -19.00 9.54 12.01
C ASP A 208 -18.12 8.81 10.99
N HIS A 209 -18.15 9.17 9.71
CA HIS A 209 -17.48 8.42 8.66
C HIS A 209 -15.96 8.50 8.76
N ASP A 210 -15.41 9.64 9.20
CA ASP A 210 -13.97 9.77 9.45
C ASP A 210 -13.51 8.85 10.60
N TRP A 211 -14.27 8.81 11.69
CA TRP A 211 -14.00 7.93 12.83
C TRP A 211 -14.11 6.45 12.45
N LEU A 212 -15.18 6.07 11.75
CA LEU A 212 -15.40 4.70 11.29
C LEU A 212 -14.29 4.22 10.34
N LEU A 213 -13.80 5.10 9.47
CA LEU A 213 -12.67 4.79 8.59
C LEU A 213 -11.38 4.59 9.39
N LYS A 214 -11.04 5.51 10.32
CA LYS A 214 -9.87 5.35 11.22
C LYS A 214 -9.94 4.03 11.98
N LYS A 215 -11.09 3.73 12.57
CA LYS A 215 -11.37 2.49 13.31
C LYS A 215 -11.20 1.25 12.42
N ASN A 216 -11.64 1.30 11.16
CA ASN A 216 -11.46 0.20 10.20
C ASN A 216 -9.98 -0.04 9.86
N ILE A 217 -9.25 1.03 9.53
CA ILE A 217 -7.81 0.97 9.23
C ILE A 217 -7.04 0.40 10.43
N TRP A 218 -7.29 0.93 11.63
CA TRP A 218 -6.65 0.49 12.86
C TRP A 218 -6.94 -0.99 13.17
N ARG A 219 -8.20 -1.44 13.09
CA ARG A 219 -8.55 -2.86 13.28
C ARG A 219 -7.77 -3.77 12.32
N ARG A 220 -7.61 -3.37 11.06
CA ARG A 220 -6.79 -4.14 10.10
C ARG A 220 -5.30 -4.09 10.41
N MET A 221 -4.80 -2.99 10.96
CA MET A 221 -3.40 -2.90 11.42
C MET A 221 -3.17 -3.78 12.64
N ARG A 222 -4.08 -3.77 13.63
CA ARG A 222 -4.05 -4.63 14.82
C ARG A 222 -4.12 -6.10 14.43
N TYR A 223 -5.11 -6.50 13.64
CA TYR A 223 -5.23 -7.88 13.15
C TYR A 223 -3.97 -8.38 12.43
N ARG A 224 -3.33 -7.53 11.60
CA ARG A 224 -2.05 -7.87 10.95
C ARG A 224 -0.89 -7.98 11.94
N ARG A 225 -0.87 -7.19 13.02
CA ARG A 225 0.12 -7.31 14.09
C ARG A 225 -0.08 -8.60 14.88
N GLU A 226 -1.30 -8.90 15.30
CA GLU A 226 -1.65 -10.12 16.04
C GLU A 226 -1.38 -11.38 15.22
N ASN A 227 -1.77 -11.40 13.94
CA ASN A 227 -1.46 -12.51 13.03
C ASN A 227 0.05 -12.71 12.86
N ARG A 228 0.82 -11.62 12.70
CA ARG A 228 2.27 -11.72 12.61
C ARG A 228 2.88 -12.23 13.91
N LYS A 229 2.39 -11.77 15.06
CA LYS A 229 2.82 -12.25 16.38
C LYS A 229 2.56 -13.75 16.53
N MET A 230 1.36 -14.22 16.19
CA MET A 230 1.03 -15.64 16.21
C MET A 230 1.93 -16.46 15.27
N VAL A 231 2.20 -15.95 14.07
CA VAL A 231 3.10 -16.63 13.10
C VAL A 231 4.53 -16.71 13.64
N ALA A 232 5.06 -15.61 14.19
CA ALA A 232 6.40 -15.56 14.77
C ALA A 232 6.54 -16.52 15.96
N GLU A 233 5.55 -16.54 16.86
CA GLU A 233 5.49 -17.45 18.01
C GLU A 233 5.54 -18.93 17.58
N LEU A 234 4.84 -19.29 16.50
CA LEU A 234 4.89 -20.65 15.95
C LEU A 234 6.19 -21.00 15.24
N GLN A 235 6.86 -20.00 14.67
CA GLN A 235 8.15 -20.20 14.02
C GLN A 235 9.31 -20.21 15.03
N GLY A 236 9.03 -19.90 16.31
CA GLY A 236 10.07 -19.69 17.32
C GLY A 236 10.93 -18.46 17.03
N GLU A 237 10.45 -17.55 16.18
CA GLU A 237 11.13 -16.29 15.91
C GLU A 237 10.81 -15.32 17.05
N SER A 238 11.85 -14.67 17.58
CA SER A 238 11.69 -13.63 18.59
C SER A 238 10.82 -12.49 18.05
N VAL A 239 9.77 -12.14 18.79
CA VAL A 239 8.88 -11.00 18.48
C VAL A 239 9.66 -9.68 18.49
N ASP A 240 10.77 -9.61 19.23
CA ASP A 240 11.57 -8.38 19.36
C ASP A 240 12.35 -8.07 18.09
N GLN A 241 12.79 -9.09 17.35
CA GLN A 241 13.39 -8.92 16.01
C GLN A 241 12.45 -8.24 15.02
N TRP A 242 11.14 -8.34 15.27
CA TRP A 242 10.09 -7.77 14.43
C TRP A 242 9.51 -6.48 14.97
N ASN A 243 9.86 -6.00 16.16
CA ASN A 243 9.52 -4.64 16.59
C ASN A 243 10.58 -3.62 16.16
N ASP A 244 11.71 -4.09 15.64
CA ASP A 244 12.81 -3.27 15.14
C ASP A 244 12.53 -2.54 13.81
N TRP A 245 11.32 -2.66 13.23
CA TRP A 245 10.87 -1.66 12.23
C TRP A 245 10.37 -0.36 12.88
N LYS A 246 10.11 -0.39 14.20
CA LYS A 246 10.14 0.78 15.07
C LYS A 246 11.54 1.00 15.65
N ALA A 247 12.61 0.44 15.05
CA ALA A 247 13.90 1.12 15.15
C ALA A 247 13.60 2.59 14.92
N PRO A 248 14.11 3.49 15.78
CA PRO A 248 13.96 4.90 15.53
C PRO A 248 14.28 5.08 14.05
N VAL A 249 13.51 5.92 13.37
CA VAL A 249 14.05 6.59 12.19
C VAL A 249 15.19 7.42 12.76
N ALA A 250 16.28 6.76 13.18
CA ALA A 250 17.56 7.30 13.55
C ALA A 250 17.86 8.07 12.31
N GLU A 251 17.72 9.39 12.49
CA GLU A 251 17.68 10.42 11.47
C GLU A 251 18.12 9.83 10.15
N ARG A 252 17.16 9.43 9.31
CA ARG A 252 17.50 9.30 7.91
C ARG A 252 17.98 10.68 7.59
N LYS A 253 19.30 10.90 7.64
CA LYS A 253 19.94 12.12 7.16
C LYS A 253 19.20 12.37 5.87
N PRO A 254 18.49 13.51 5.74
CA PRO A 254 17.82 13.81 4.50
C PRO A 254 18.83 13.48 3.40
N PRO A 255 18.42 12.73 2.35
CA PRO A 255 19.33 12.40 1.25
C PRO A 255 20.10 13.68 0.97
N PRO A 256 21.46 13.65 1.01
CA PRO A 256 22.26 14.87 0.97
C PRO A 256 21.65 15.73 -0.10
N GLU A 257 21.14 16.90 0.29
CA GLU A 257 20.41 17.75 -0.64
C GLU A 257 21.25 17.76 -1.91
N PRO A 258 20.67 17.40 -3.08
CA PRO A 258 21.43 17.27 -4.31
C PRO A 258 22.23 18.54 -4.38
N GLY A 259 23.55 18.41 -4.20
CA GLY A 259 24.39 19.55 -3.90
C GLY A 259 24.14 20.52 -5.02
N PHE A 260 23.33 21.53 -4.74
CA PHE A 260 23.15 22.67 -5.60
C PHE A 260 24.48 23.34 -5.38
N ALA A 261 25.48 22.88 -6.16
CA ALA A 261 26.66 23.66 -6.44
C ALA A 261 26.08 25.04 -6.70
N GLY A 262 26.41 26.00 -5.82
CA GLY A 262 25.88 27.34 -5.85
C GLY A 262 26.26 28.01 -7.16
N GLY A 263 25.60 27.58 -8.23
CA GLY A 263 25.49 28.25 -9.49
C GLY A 263 24.69 29.47 -9.13
N ASP A 264 25.45 30.54 -8.96
CA ASP A 264 25.00 31.90 -8.73
C ASP A 264 23.67 32.09 -9.45
N VAL A 265 22.58 32.24 -8.68
CA VAL A 265 21.23 32.37 -9.24
C VAL A 265 21.18 33.56 -10.21
N ASN A 266 22.09 34.53 -10.00
CA ASN A 266 22.36 35.64 -10.89
C ASN A 266 22.85 35.20 -12.29
N ALA A 267 23.63 34.13 -12.40
CA ALA A 267 24.10 33.62 -13.70
C ALA A 267 22.96 32.95 -14.50
N ALA A 268 22.04 32.26 -13.82
CA ALA A 268 20.87 31.66 -14.46
C ALA A 268 19.85 32.74 -14.90
N VAL A 269 19.64 33.77 -14.07
CA VAL A 269 18.79 34.93 -14.41
C VAL A 269 19.43 35.76 -15.53
N ALA A 270 20.75 35.98 -15.51
CA ALA A 270 21.47 36.66 -16.59
C ALA A 270 21.43 35.89 -17.92
N ALA A 271 21.56 34.55 -17.88
CA ALA A 271 21.44 33.72 -19.07
C ALA A 271 20.01 33.71 -19.65
N ALA A 272 18.99 33.71 -18.79
CA ALA A 272 17.59 33.81 -19.22
C ALA A 272 17.27 35.20 -19.80
N ALA A 273 17.79 36.28 -19.20
CA ALA A 273 17.66 37.63 -19.72
C ALA A 273 18.35 37.79 -21.09
N ALA A 274 19.57 37.25 -21.24
CA ALA A 274 20.28 37.26 -22.52
C ALA A 274 19.52 36.49 -23.61
N ALA A 275 18.93 35.34 -23.29
CA ALA A 275 18.13 34.57 -24.23
C ALA A 275 16.83 35.30 -24.65
N ALA A 276 16.20 36.04 -23.73
CA ALA A 276 15.02 36.85 -24.03
C ALA A 276 15.35 38.02 -24.97
N VAL A 277 16.50 38.69 -24.77
CA VAL A 277 16.98 39.77 -25.65
C VAL A 277 17.26 39.22 -27.06
N VAL A 278 17.90 38.05 -27.18
CA VAL A 278 18.15 37.40 -28.49
C VAL A 278 16.85 36.99 -29.19
N SER A 279 15.83 36.56 -28.44
CA SER A 279 14.51 36.25 -29.01
C SER A 279 13.77 37.49 -29.53
N TYR A 280 14.00 38.67 -28.92
CA TYR A 280 13.37 39.92 -29.33
C TYR A 280 14.09 40.56 -30.54
N ALA A 281 15.40 40.30 -30.67
CA ALA A 281 16.24 40.75 -31.79
C ALA A 281 15.99 40.01 -33.13
N SER A 282 15.01 39.10 -33.19
CA SER A 282 14.60 38.42 -34.43
C SER A 282 13.66 39.27 -35.31
N GLU A 283 13.44 40.54 -34.97
CA GLU A 283 12.80 41.50 -35.88
C GLU A 283 13.79 41.95 -36.97
N PRO A 284 13.38 41.98 -38.26
CA PRO A 284 14.28 42.29 -39.36
C PRO A 284 14.71 43.77 -39.35
N GLY A 285 15.96 44.04 -38.97
CA GLY A 285 16.57 45.37 -39.12
C GLY A 285 17.64 45.78 -38.11
N ILE A 286 17.90 44.97 -37.07
CA ILE A 286 18.92 45.28 -36.04
C ILE A 286 20.17 44.43 -36.29
N ASP A 287 21.32 45.09 -36.42
CA ASP A 287 22.60 44.44 -36.73
C ASP A 287 23.15 43.72 -35.49
N ALA A 288 23.56 42.45 -35.64
CA ALA A 288 23.94 41.59 -34.51
C ALA A 288 25.17 42.11 -33.75
N ASP A 289 26.01 42.92 -34.41
CA ASP A 289 27.21 43.51 -33.85
C ASP A 289 26.92 44.69 -32.90
N GLU A 290 25.75 45.36 -33.02
CA GLU A 290 25.33 46.41 -32.07
C GLU A 290 24.85 45.83 -30.74
N ILE A 291 24.29 44.60 -30.75
CA ILE A 291 23.75 43.94 -29.55
C ILE A 291 24.87 43.36 -28.67
N ALA A 292 25.98 42.92 -29.29
CA ALA A 292 27.12 42.35 -28.57
C ALA A 292 27.93 43.38 -27.75
N ALA A 293 27.71 44.69 -27.99
CA ALA A 293 28.40 45.79 -27.30
C ALA A 293 27.63 46.34 -26.09
N LEU A 294 26.41 45.87 -25.81
CA LEU A 294 25.61 46.32 -24.67
C LEU A 294 26.00 45.57 -23.39
N ASP A 295 26.64 46.29 -22.47
CA ASP A 295 26.96 45.81 -21.13
C ASP A 295 25.68 45.54 -20.32
N ALA A 296 25.67 44.44 -19.56
CA ALA A 296 24.49 43.98 -18.82
C ALA A 296 23.99 44.99 -17.78
N GLU A 297 24.89 45.82 -17.24
CA GLU A 297 24.52 46.92 -16.32
C GLU A 297 23.79 48.07 -17.02
N SER A 298 24.02 48.28 -18.32
CA SER A 298 23.37 49.36 -19.09
C SER A 298 21.96 48.98 -19.55
N ALA A 299 21.65 47.68 -19.70
CA ALA A 299 20.34 47.20 -20.11
C ALA A 299 19.23 47.43 -19.06
N VAL A 300 19.59 47.54 -17.77
CA VAL A 300 18.63 47.76 -16.67
C VAL A 300 18.11 49.21 -16.64
N HIS A 301 18.82 50.14 -17.28
CA HIS A 301 18.45 51.56 -17.32
C HIS A 301 17.91 52.03 -18.68
N ASP A 302 17.73 51.13 -19.64
CA ASP A 302 17.18 51.47 -20.96
C ASP A 302 15.66 51.75 -20.85
N PRO A 303 15.18 52.96 -21.19
CA PRO A 303 13.75 53.31 -21.12
C PRO A 303 12.85 52.46 -22.03
N LEU A 304 13.43 51.65 -22.93
CA LEU A 304 12.69 50.72 -23.79
C LEU A 304 12.39 49.37 -23.13
N VAL A 305 13.05 49.03 -22.01
CA VAL A 305 12.75 47.81 -21.26
C VAL A 305 11.47 48.02 -20.45
N THR A 306 10.35 47.58 -21.01
CA THR A 306 9.05 47.71 -20.35
C THR A 306 9.00 46.87 -19.07
N THR A 307 8.38 47.39 -18.02
CA THR A 307 8.16 46.68 -16.75
C THR A 307 7.44 45.34 -16.93
N SER A 308 6.62 45.22 -17.98
CA SER A 308 5.95 43.97 -18.36
C SER A 308 6.93 42.88 -18.83
N ALA A 309 8.04 43.24 -19.46
CA ALA A 309 9.05 42.26 -19.90
C ALA A 309 9.86 41.72 -18.71
N LEU A 310 10.17 42.59 -17.74
CA LEU A 310 10.81 42.20 -16.48
C LEU A 310 9.90 41.29 -15.64
N ASP A 311 8.61 41.61 -15.54
CA ASP A 311 7.63 40.79 -14.81
C ASP A 311 7.41 39.40 -15.47
N ALA A 312 7.45 39.34 -16.81
CA ALA A 312 7.39 38.07 -17.53
C ALA A 312 8.66 37.21 -17.30
N ALA A 313 9.84 37.83 -17.30
CA ALA A 313 11.10 37.13 -17.02
C ALA A 313 11.15 36.62 -15.57
N ALA A 314 10.67 37.41 -14.60
CA ALA A 314 10.58 37.01 -13.20
C ALA A 314 9.65 35.81 -12.99
N LYS A 315 8.46 35.81 -13.64
CA LYS A 315 7.53 34.67 -13.58
C LYS A 315 8.10 33.40 -14.20
N LEU A 316 8.86 33.53 -15.29
CA LEU A 316 9.49 32.40 -15.96
C LEU A 316 10.63 31.82 -15.09
N ALA A 317 11.42 32.68 -14.44
CA ALA A 317 12.44 32.27 -13.48
C ALA A 317 11.85 31.56 -12.25
N ALA A 318 10.75 32.10 -11.69
CA ALA A 318 10.05 31.48 -10.55
C ALA A 318 9.48 30.10 -10.91
N SER A 319 8.91 29.95 -12.11
CA SER A 319 8.39 28.69 -12.63
C SER A 319 9.49 27.63 -12.80
N VAL A 320 10.67 28.02 -13.29
CA VAL A 320 11.82 27.12 -13.46
C VAL A 320 12.43 26.74 -12.10
N ALA A 321 12.43 27.66 -11.13
CA ALA A 321 12.94 27.40 -9.78
C ALA A 321 11.96 26.60 -8.89
N GLY A 322 10.71 26.40 -9.33
CA GLY A 322 9.67 25.72 -8.54
C GLY A 322 9.24 26.50 -7.30
N LEU A 323 9.50 27.80 -7.26
CA LEU A 323 9.05 28.70 -6.20
C LEU A 323 7.61 29.14 -6.51
N GLY A 324 6.73 29.13 -5.50
CA GLY A 324 5.37 29.64 -5.65
C GLY A 324 5.38 31.12 -6.02
N GLU A 325 4.41 31.57 -6.82
CA GLU A 325 4.35 32.95 -7.36
C GLU A 325 4.47 34.05 -6.29
N ASP A 326 4.06 33.76 -5.04
CA ASP A 326 4.05 34.73 -3.94
C ASP A 326 5.46 35.04 -3.35
N ASP A 327 6.45 34.15 -3.52
CA ASP A 327 7.80 34.33 -2.95
C ASP A 327 8.74 35.12 -3.89
N ALA A 328 8.47 35.14 -5.20
CA ALA A 328 9.35 35.76 -6.20
C ALA A 328 9.23 37.29 -6.28
N VAL A 329 8.05 37.83 -5.94
CA VAL A 329 7.77 39.28 -6.00
C VAL A 329 8.45 40.05 -4.86
N GLN A 330 8.84 39.38 -3.77
CA GLN A 330 9.49 40.03 -2.62
C GLN A 330 11.01 40.18 -2.77
N GLN A 331 11.63 39.57 -3.78
CA GLN A 331 13.09 39.59 -3.98
C GLN A 331 13.57 40.42 -5.19
N VAL A 332 12.64 41.00 -5.96
CA VAL A 332 12.92 41.96 -7.05
C VAL A 332 12.55 43.36 -6.57
#